data_AF-A0A4V1VKD7-F1
#
_entry.id   AF-A0A4V1VKD7-F1
#
_cell.length_a   1.000
_cell.length_b   1.000
_cell.length_c   1.000
_cell.angle_alpha   90.00
_cell.angle_beta   90.00
_cell.angle_gamma   90.00
#
_symmetry.space_group_name_H-M   'P 1'
#
loop_
_entity.id
_entity.type
_entity.pdbx_description
1 polymer ?
#
loop_
_entity_poly.entity_id
_entity_poly.type
_entity_poly.pdbx_seq_one_letter_code
_entity_poly.pdbx_strand_id
1 'polypeptide(L)'
;IVRERGIAIAVIATPGAAAQKVADQLVAAGITSILNFAPAVVQVPDEVELRKVDLSIELQILAYHEQRRGSGELTVPEPELADKEVTA
;
A
#
# COMPACT_ATOMS: atom_id res chain seq x y z
N ILE A 1 -25.24 8.96 15.09
CA ILE A 1 -24.54 8.39 13.91
C ILE A 1 -23.60 7.24 14.25
N VAL A 2 -22.37 7.43 14.74
CA VAL A 2 -21.39 6.32 14.92
C VAL A 2 -21.93 5.19 15.79
N ARG A 3 -22.27 5.50 17.05
CA ARG A 3 -22.85 4.52 18.00
C ARG A 3 -24.17 3.95 17.51
N GLU A 4 -25.05 4.82 17.04
CA GLU A 4 -26.37 4.48 16.51
C GLU A 4 -26.32 3.49 15.34
N ARG A 5 -25.29 3.60 14.49
CA ARG A 5 -25.11 2.74 13.30
C ARG A 5 -24.13 1.59 13.53
N GLY A 6 -23.58 1.45 14.73
CA GLY A 6 -22.62 0.40 15.06
C GLY A 6 -21.37 0.42 14.17
N ILE A 7 -20.87 1.62 13.83
CA ILE A 7 -19.65 1.74 13.01
C ILE A 7 -18.45 1.34 13.88
N ALA A 8 -17.68 0.36 13.40
CA ALA A 8 -16.50 -0.17 14.13
C ALA A 8 -15.16 0.30 13.55
N ILE A 9 -15.11 0.59 12.24
CA ILE A 9 -13.88 0.91 11.51
C ILE A 9 -13.93 2.35 10.99
N ALA A 10 -12.85 3.10 11.21
CA ALA A 10 -12.65 4.44 10.66
C ALA A 10 -11.34 4.55 9.88
N VAL A 11 -11.29 5.50 8.93
CA VAL A 11 -10.10 5.81 8.13
C VAL A 11 -9.71 7.27 8.37
N ILE A 12 -8.45 7.50 8.74
CA ILE A 12 -7.87 8.84 8.86
C ILE A 12 -7.05 9.13 7.60
N ALA A 13 -7.52 10.06 6.79
CA ALA A 13 -6.86 10.56 5.58
C ALA A 13 -6.69 12.09 5.62
N THR A 14 -6.47 12.65 6.81
CA THR A 14 -6.30 14.09 7.05
C THR A 14 -4.82 14.50 6.98
N PRO A 15 -4.51 15.81 6.91
CA PRO A 15 -3.16 16.29 7.15
C PRO A 15 -2.63 15.82 8.51
N GLY A 16 -1.31 15.62 8.60
CA GLY A 16 -0.67 15.06 9.81
C GLY A 16 -0.97 15.85 11.09
N ALA A 17 -0.99 17.18 11.01
CA ALA A 17 -1.30 18.05 12.15
C ALA A 17 -2.71 17.87 12.73
N ALA A 18 -3.66 17.32 11.96
CA ALA A 18 -5.03 17.08 12.40
C ALA A 18 -5.26 15.63 12.86
N ALA A 19 -4.35 14.70 12.56
CA ALA A 19 -4.57 13.27 12.69
C ALA A 19 -4.91 12.83 14.13
N GLN A 20 -4.15 13.33 15.12
CA GLN A 20 -4.39 12.98 16.52
C GLN A 20 -5.77 13.44 16.99
N LYS A 21 -6.13 14.70 16.73
CA LYS A 21 -7.43 15.25 17.11
C LYS A 21 -8.59 14.45 16.51
N VAL A 22 -8.44 13.99 15.27
CA VAL A 22 -9.45 13.14 14.61
C VAL A 22 -9.52 11.77 15.26
N ALA A 23 -8.37 11.15 15.57
CA ALA A 23 -8.34 9.87 16.28
C ALA A 23 -9.06 9.96 17.63
N ASP A 24 -8.78 10.98 18.43
CA ASP A 24 -9.44 11.20 19.73
C ASP A 24 -10.97 11.29 19.58
N GLN A 25 -11.45 11.99 18.56
CA GLN A 25 -12.88 12.11 18.27
C GLN A 25 -13.51 10.78 17.85
N LEU A 26 -12.81 9.99 17.04
CA LEU A 26 -13.26 8.66 16.62
C LEU A 26 -13.34 7.70 17.81
N VAL A 27 -12.34 7.70 18.68
CA VAL A 27 -12.33 6.90 19.92
C VAL A 27 -13.48 7.32 20.84
N ALA A 28 -13.69 8.62 21.08
CA ALA A 28 -14.81 9.11 21.86
C ALA A 28 -16.18 8.72 21.26
N ALA A 29 -16.26 8.65 19.93
CA ALA A 29 -17.45 8.21 19.22
C ALA A 29 -17.70 6.69 19.31
N GLY A 30 -16.73 5.90 19.80
CA GLY A 30 -16.83 4.46 19.99
C GLY A 30 -16.24 3.61 18.88
N ILE A 31 -15.37 4.18 18.04
CA ILE A 31 -14.59 3.41 17.06
C ILE A 31 -13.54 2.54 17.77
N THR A 32 -13.43 1.29 17.35
CA THR A 32 -12.48 0.32 17.92
C THR A 32 -11.34 -0.04 16.96
N SER A 33 -11.46 0.30 15.67
CA SER A 33 -10.41 0.04 14.69
C SER A 33 -10.20 1.25 13.77
N ILE A 34 -8.95 1.70 13.65
CA ILE A 34 -8.57 2.89 12.87
C ILE A 34 -7.49 2.53 11.86
N LEU A 35 -7.74 2.83 10.59
CA LEU A 35 -6.76 2.77 9.51
C LEU A 35 -6.20 4.18 9.25
N ASN A 36 -4.93 4.40 9.55
CA ASN A 36 -4.27 5.69 9.46
C ASN A 36 -3.39 5.83 8.21
N PHE A 37 -3.79 6.73 7.32
CA PHE A 37 -3.01 7.15 6.15
C PHE A 37 -2.33 8.50 6.36
N ALA A 38 -2.61 9.19 7.47
CA ALA A 38 -1.99 10.48 7.74
C ALA A 38 -0.48 10.31 7.98
N PRO A 39 0.36 11.26 7.53
CA PRO A 39 1.80 11.24 7.74
C PRO A 39 2.14 11.72 9.16
N ALA A 40 1.58 11.06 10.17
CA ALA A 40 1.75 11.37 11.57
C ALA A 40 1.73 10.11 12.42
N VAL A 41 2.46 10.16 13.54
CA VAL A 41 2.32 9.19 14.62
C VAL A 41 1.05 9.55 15.37
N VAL A 42 0.13 8.59 15.46
CA VAL A 42 -1.15 8.73 16.17
C VAL A 42 -1.12 7.78 17.35
N GLN A 43 -1.58 8.25 18.49
CA GLN A 43 -1.73 7.45 19.71
C GLN A 43 -3.21 7.16 19.95
N VAL A 44 -3.51 5.94 20.38
CA VAL A 44 -4.84 5.51 20.77
C VAL A 44 -4.74 4.65 22.03
N PRO A 45 -5.83 4.50 22.82
CA PRO A 45 -5.89 3.56 23.92
C PRO A 45 -5.69 2.10 23.47
N ASP A 46 -5.30 1.21 24.40
CA ASP A 46 -4.99 -0.20 24.11
C ASP A 46 -6.19 -0.98 23.55
N GLU A 47 -7.42 -0.56 23.89
CA GLU A 47 -8.66 -1.15 23.37
C GLU A 47 -8.97 -0.79 21.91
N VAL A 48 -8.17 0.07 21.27
CA VAL A 48 -8.36 0.52 19.88
C VAL A 48 -7.22 -0.01 19.00
N GLU A 49 -7.58 -0.76 17.97
CA GLU A 49 -6.61 -1.22 16.99
C GLU A 49 -6.26 -0.08 16.02
N LEU A 50 -4.97 0.26 15.92
CA LEU A 50 -4.47 1.26 14.99
C LEU A 50 -3.54 0.62 13.96
N ARG A 51 -3.92 0.71 12.67
CA ARG A 51 -3.08 0.25 11.56
C ARG A 51 -2.62 1.42 10.71
N LYS A 52 -1.31 1.62 10.63
CA LYS A 52 -0.71 2.60 9.70
C LYS A 52 -0.59 1.99 8.30
N VAL A 53 -0.92 2.76 7.27
CA VAL A 53 -0.63 2.41 5.87
C VAL A 53 0.38 3.39 5.32
N ASP A 54 1.48 2.86 4.78
CA ASP A 54 2.46 3.65 4.04
C ASP A 54 2.27 3.43 2.54
N LEU A 55 1.46 4.29 1.92
CA LEU A 55 1.20 4.22 0.48
C LEU A 55 2.44 4.53 -0.35
N SER A 56 3.43 5.25 0.18
CA SER A 56 4.64 5.58 -0.57
C SER A 56 5.45 4.33 -0.86
N ILE A 57 5.53 3.40 0.09
CA ILE A 57 6.18 2.09 -0.11
C ILE A 57 5.45 1.28 -1.18
N GLU A 58 4.12 1.18 -1.09
CA GLU A 58 3.30 0.44 -2.06
C GLU A 58 3.46 0.99 -3.48
N LEU A 59 3.41 2.32 -3.62
CA LEU A 59 3.61 2.98 -4.92
C LEU A 59 5.04 2.84 -5.44
N GLN A 60 6.04 2.83 -4.56
CA GLN A 60 7.43 2.62 -4.95
C GLN A 60 7.65 1.20 -5.49
N ILE A 61 7.03 0.19 -4.90
CA ILE A 61 7.04 -1.19 -5.39
C ILE A 61 6.43 -1.26 -6.79
N LEU A 62 5.27 -0.63 -7.00
CA LEU A 62 4.60 -0.59 -8.30
C LEU A 62 5.47 0.12 -9.35
N ALA A 63 6.05 1.27 -9.01
CA ALA A 63 6.90 2.03 -9.91
C ALA A 63 8.14 1.23 -10.36
N TYR A 64 8.76 0.49 -9.43
CA TYR A 64 9.91 -0.37 -9.73
C TYR A 64 9.57 -1.49 -10.72
N HIS A 65 8.39 -2.10 -10.58
CA HIS A 65 7.95 -3.16 -11.48
C HIS A 65 7.64 -2.62 -12.88
N GLU A 66 7.01 -1.45 -12.99
CA GLU A 66 6.72 -0.82 -14.28
C GLU A 66 8.01 -0.39 -15.02
N GLN A 67 9.02 0.13 -14.30
CA GLN A 67 10.34 0.43 -14.90
C GLN A 67 11.02 -0.82 -15.48
N ARG A 68 10.85 -1.98 -14.84
CA ARG A 68 11.35 -3.27 -15.35
C ARG A 68 10.53 -3.81 -16.51
N ARG A 69 9.21 -3.56 -16.54
CA ARG A 69 8.35 -3.93 -17.68
C ARG A 69 8.64 -3.08 -18.93
N GLY A 70 9.06 -1.83 -18.76
CA GLY A 70 9.52 -0.96 -19.85
C GLY A 70 10.93 -1.29 -20.37
N SER A 71 11.72 -2.04 -19.59
CA SER A 71 13.03 -2.55 -19.96
C SER A 71 12.88 -3.99 -20.48
N GLY A 72 12.25 -4.13 -21.66
CA GLY A 72 12.05 -5.43 -22.27
C GLY A 72 13.36 -6.19 -22.43
N GLU A 73 13.52 -7.30 -21.71
CA GLU A 73 14.48 -8.32 -22.08
C GLU A 73 13.93 -9.00 -23.34
N LEU A 74 14.51 -8.61 -24.48
CA LEU A 74 14.25 -9.21 -25.78
C LEU A 74 14.58 -10.70 -25.71
N THR A 75 13.62 -11.51 -26.09
CA THR A 75 13.77 -12.95 -26.34
C THR A 75 14.96 -13.20 -27.28
N VAL A 76 15.91 -14.03 -26.86
CA VAL A 76 16.87 -14.65 -27.79
C VAL A 76 16.15 -15.87 -28.38
N PRO A 77 15.86 -15.91 -29.69
CA PRO A 77 15.30 -17.10 -30.31
C PRO A 77 16.33 -18.23 -30.28
N GLU A 78 15.88 -19.45 -29.99
CA GLU A 78 16.68 -20.68 -30.03
C GLU A 78 17.30 -20.89 -31.42
N PRO A 79 18.56 -21.33 -31.54
CA PRO A 79 19.12 -21.70 -32.82
C PRO A 79 18.65 -23.12 -33.22
N GLU A 80 17.71 -23.18 -34.15
CA GLU A 80 17.40 -24.36 -34.98
C GLU A 80 17.49 -23.87 -36.44
N LEU A 81 18.35 -24.35 -37.34
CA LEU A 81 18.55 -25.72 -37.85
C LEU A 81 19.94 -25.80 -38.50
N ALA A 82 20.78 -26.79 -38.21
CA ALA A 82 20.84 -28.12 -38.83
C ALA A 82 21.43 -28.15 -40.27
N ASP A 83 22.60 -28.81 -40.34
CA ASP A 83 23.05 -29.74 -41.38
C ASP A 83 23.55 -29.28 -42.78
N LYS A 84 24.82 -29.70 -43.02
CA LYS A 84 25.45 -30.17 -44.29
C LYS A 84 26.02 -29.09 -45.25
N GLU A 85 27.18 -29.20 -45.89
CA GLU A 85 28.18 -30.27 -46.12
C GLU A 85 29.46 -29.64 -46.72
N VAL A 86 30.63 -30.30 -46.52
CA VAL A 86 31.80 -30.48 -47.42
C VAL A 86 32.28 -29.30 -48.30
N THR A 87 33.56 -28.89 -48.15
CA THR A 87 34.65 -28.97 -49.16
C THR A 87 35.85 -28.09 -48.74
N ALA A 88 37.01 -28.73 -48.60
CA ALA A 88 38.38 -28.29 -48.97
C ALA A 88 39.44 -28.76 -47.96
#